data_AF-A0A845YMK1-F1
#
_entry.id   AF-A0A845YMK1-F1
#
_cell.length_a   1.000
_cell.length_b   1.000
_cell.length_c   1.000
_cell.angle_alpha   90.00
_cell.angle_beta   90.00
_cell.angle_gamma   90.00
#
_symmetry.space_group_name_H-M   'P 1'
#
loop_
_entity.id
_entity.type
_entity.pdbx_description
1 polymer ?
#
loop_
_entity_poly.entity_id
_entity_poly.type
_entity_poly.pdbx_seq_one_letter_code
_entity_poly.pdbx_strand_id
1 'polypeptide(L)'
;MSLDGKIQSLNNAIREALPSMKQVAGENPNANVLVRSLRFSHGADWHIPNATPVNNFQWRDLAADPLQKPKLDIVFLVDTSGSMSGEINGVKSSCLSFADRIIREGADVRLGLVGFDIGGHLGSRTAAYTVHNLSTYTIGVWPLTSPQDFKNNVQSLSLGLFGGGGCYLANQDTVDIFPHVVRTFGMNSQSQRSLSLFSSFLEQEASNNSDNSKILVIISDEIGNTSGLSNIVSQLKSASITTHVLGVPGRSGAHESIARMTGGEFWDITRSKGEQDFSGLLGTVADTIAREVTRRLADGTVSQGTDMGTALQLVADQMKIPPMTDRALPPVLVLLSDGQPTDDFQQGLDQLMAQPWGKKAVRIAIAIGSDADLNVLQKFIGHSEIRPLQANNPETLTRYIKWASTAVLKAASSPASQAATASGAKVNVPIVTPPTPEPSSVTDVW
;
A
#
# COMPACT_ATOMS: atom_id res chain seq x y z
N MET A 1 11.14 7.04 4.00
CA MET A 1 10.71 8.37 3.46
C MET A 1 9.30 8.27 2.85
N SER A 2 8.51 9.36 2.69
CA SER A 2 7.20 9.29 2.02
C SER A 2 7.35 9.03 0.51
N LEU A 3 6.29 8.51 -0.14
CA LEU A 3 6.24 8.24 -1.60
C LEU A 3 6.61 9.49 -2.43
N ASP A 4 6.16 10.67 -1.98
CA ASP A 4 6.49 11.97 -2.57
C ASP A 4 8.00 12.27 -2.55
N GLY A 5 8.71 11.79 -1.54
CA GLY A 5 10.15 11.91 -1.41
C GLY A 5 10.91 11.16 -2.51
N LYS A 6 10.55 9.89 -2.76
CA LYS A 6 11.18 9.05 -3.80
C LYS A 6 10.96 9.64 -5.20
N ILE A 7 9.73 10.10 -5.50
CA ILE A 7 9.40 10.74 -6.78
C ILE A 7 10.15 12.05 -6.97
N GLN A 8 10.27 12.87 -5.93
CA GLN A 8 11.06 14.10 -6.02
C GLN A 8 12.55 13.81 -6.27
N SER A 9 13.11 12.79 -5.61
CA SER A 9 14.48 12.35 -5.86
C SER A 9 14.68 11.88 -7.29
N LEU A 10 13.73 11.11 -7.86
CA LEU A 10 13.75 10.69 -9.26
C LEU A 10 13.72 11.90 -10.21
N ASN A 11 12.81 12.85 -9.99
CA ASN A 11 12.71 14.05 -10.82
C ASN A 11 14.01 14.85 -10.83
N ASN A 12 14.62 15.03 -9.65
CA ASN A 12 15.91 15.72 -9.53
C ASN A 12 17.02 14.94 -10.26
N ALA A 13 17.11 13.63 -10.03
CA ALA A 13 18.12 12.76 -10.63
C ALA A 13 18.08 12.79 -12.18
N ILE A 14 16.89 12.76 -12.78
CA ILE A 14 16.72 12.86 -14.22
C ILE A 14 17.14 14.24 -14.73
N ARG A 15 16.69 15.32 -14.09
CA ARG A 15 17.07 16.69 -14.48
C ARG A 15 18.60 16.88 -14.46
N GLU A 16 19.27 16.31 -13.47
CA GLU A 16 20.73 16.35 -13.38
C GLU A 16 21.46 15.49 -14.43
N ALA A 17 20.85 14.42 -14.92
CA ALA A 17 21.45 13.56 -15.93
C ALA A 17 21.32 14.12 -17.37
N LEU A 18 20.32 14.98 -17.61
CA LEU A 18 20.04 15.52 -18.95
C LEU A 18 21.22 16.27 -19.59
N PRO A 19 21.97 17.16 -18.90
CA PRO A 19 23.11 17.84 -19.50
C PRO A 19 24.17 16.86 -20.01
N SER A 20 24.49 15.81 -19.24
CA SER A 20 25.46 14.79 -19.63
C SER A 20 24.97 13.95 -20.80
N MET A 21 23.67 13.62 -20.83
CA MET A 21 23.07 12.91 -21.97
C MET A 21 23.13 13.73 -23.27
N LYS A 22 22.88 15.06 -23.18
CA LYS A 22 23.03 15.98 -24.31
C LYS A 22 24.47 16.07 -24.80
N GLN A 23 25.43 16.11 -23.87
CA GLN A 23 26.85 16.09 -24.21
C GLN A 23 27.24 14.82 -24.98
N VAL A 24 26.87 13.64 -24.46
CA VAL A 24 27.16 12.36 -25.13
C VAL A 24 26.53 12.29 -26.51
N ALA A 25 25.32 12.80 -26.70
CA ALA A 25 24.71 12.86 -28.03
C ALA A 25 25.45 13.83 -28.97
N GLY A 26 25.92 14.98 -28.48
CA GLY A 26 26.73 15.92 -29.25
C GLY A 26 28.08 15.36 -29.69
N GLU A 27 28.66 14.44 -28.90
CA GLU A 27 29.90 13.73 -29.25
C GLU A 27 29.69 12.61 -30.30
N ASN A 28 28.45 12.27 -30.64
CA ASN A 28 28.10 11.20 -31.56
C ASN A 28 27.46 11.75 -32.85
N PRO A 29 28.23 12.36 -33.78
CA PRO A 29 27.68 13.01 -34.98
C PRO A 29 26.96 12.05 -35.95
N ASN A 30 27.15 10.74 -35.80
CA ASN A 30 26.58 9.71 -36.67
C ASN A 30 25.26 9.13 -36.15
N ALA A 31 24.76 9.58 -34.99
CA ALA A 31 23.58 9.03 -34.35
C ALA A 31 22.66 10.12 -33.79
N ASN A 32 21.37 10.03 -34.12
CA ASN A 32 20.35 10.86 -33.49
C ASN A 32 19.82 10.17 -32.23
N VAL A 33 20.11 10.76 -31.06
CA VAL A 33 19.58 10.26 -29.78
C VAL A 33 18.18 10.83 -29.57
N LEU A 34 17.18 9.95 -29.59
CA LEU A 34 15.79 10.26 -29.28
C LEU A 34 15.45 9.68 -27.90
N VAL A 35 14.72 10.45 -27.10
CA VAL A 35 14.32 10.08 -25.74
C VAL A 35 12.80 10.08 -25.65
N ARG A 36 12.26 9.08 -24.95
CA ARG A 36 10.86 8.98 -24.53
C ARG A 36 10.84 8.54 -23.08
N SER A 37 9.76 8.87 -22.39
CA SER A 37 9.51 8.38 -21.04
C SER A 37 8.10 7.85 -20.92
N LEU A 38 7.99 6.70 -20.29
CA LEU A 38 6.75 6.05 -19.92
C LEU A 38 6.69 6.06 -18.39
N ARG A 39 5.49 6.27 -17.86
CA ARG A 39 5.21 6.12 -16.43
C ARG A 39 4.23 4.98 -16.25
N PHE A 40 4.35 4.28 -15.13
CA PHE A 40 3.43 3.20 -14.76
C PHE A 40 3.23 3.21 -13.25
N SER A 41 2.01 2.88 -12.86
CA SER A 41 1.54 2.69 -11.49
C SER A 41 0.26 1.87 -11.61
N HIS A 42 -0.91 2.49 -11.41
CA HIS A 42 -2.18 1.92 -11.80
C HIS A 42 -2.46 2.17 -13.29
N GLY A 43 -2.02 1.25 -14.13
CA GLY A 43 -1.92 1.40 -15.57
C GLY A 43 -0.54 1.92 -16.01
N ALA A 44 -0.38 2.09 -17.32
CA ALA A 44 0.84 2.62 -17.91
C ALA A 44 0.48 3.61 -19.02
N ASP A 45 1.18 4.73 -19.07
CA ASP A 45 0.96 5.78 -20.06
C ASP A 45 2.28 6.44 -20.45
N TRP A 46 2.35 6.94 -21.68
CA TRP A 46 3.46 7.76 -22.11
C TRP A 46 3.46 9.11 -21.39
N HIS A 47 4.48 9.34 -20.55
CA HIS A 47 4.72 10.65 -19.94
C HIS A 47 5.23 11.65 -20.97
N ILE A 48 6.16 11.23 -21.84
CA ILE A 48 6.60 11.98 -23.02
C ILE A 48 6.35 11.08 -24.24
N PRO A 49 5.21 11.27 -24.93
CA PRO A 49 4.73 10.33 -25.95
C PRO A 49 5.51 10.37 -27.25
N ASN A 50 6.11 11.49 -27.61
CA ASN A 50 6.83 11.62 -28.87
C ASN A 50 8.32 11.33 -28.68
N ALA A 51 8.90 10.58 -29.61
CA ALA A 51 10.35 10.39 -29.70
C ALA A 51 11.02 11.75 -29.92
N THR A 52 11.60 12.31 -28.85
CA THR A 52 12.07 13.69 -28.83
C THR A 52 13.59 13.72 -28.89
N PRO A 53 14.22 14.47 -29.82
CA PRO A 53 15.68 14.64 -29.82
C PRO A 53 16.16 15.11 -28.46
N VAL A 54 17.21 14.47 -27.92
CA VAL A 54 17.67 14.74 -26.54
C VAL A 54 17.97 16.22 -26.29
N ASN A 55 18.45 16.96 -27.29
CA ASN A 55 18.70 18.40 -27.18
C ASN A 55 17.43 19.21 -26.89
N ASN A 56 16.29 18.75 -27.40
CA ASN A 56 14.96 19.34 -27.23
C ASN A 56 14.18 18.68 -26.09
N PHE A 57 14.68 17.58 -25.53
CA PHE A 57 14.00 16.86 -24.45
C PHE A 57 14.01 17.71 -23.18
N GLN A 58 12.83 17.83 -22.58
CA GLN A 58 12.62 18.49 -21.30
C GLN A 58 11.89 17.53 -20.37
N TRP A 59 12.43 17.37 -19.17
CA TRP A 59 11.75 16.61 -18.14
C TRP A 59 10.58 17.41 -17.59
N ARG A 60 9.37 16.84 -17.67
CA ARG A 60 8.23 17.28 -16.88
C ARG A 60 8.25 16.45 -15.61
N ASP A 61 8.11 17.09 -14.46
CA ASP A 61 8.14 16.33 -13.21
C ASP A 61 6.99 15.34 -13.16
N LEU A 62 7.31 14.11 -12.75
CA LEU A 62 6.32 13.13 -12.38
C LEU A 62 5.75 13.51 -11.03
N ALA A 63 4.44 13.35 -10.87
CA ALA A 63 3.82 13.25 -9.57
C ALA A 63 3.63 11.76 -9.27
N ALA A 64 3.71 11.39 -7.98
CA ALA A 64 3.20 10.10 -7.55
C ALA A 64 1.75 9.94 -8.01
N ASP A 65 1.37 8.71 -8.31
CA ASP A 65 -0.04 8.40 -8.56
C ASP A 65 -0.87 8.88 -7.35
N PRO A 66 -1.83 9.80 -7.54
CA PRO A 66 -2.58 10.39 -6.42
C PRO A 66 -3.49 9.38 -5.72
N LEU A 67 -3.54 8.12 -6.17
CA LEU A 67 -4.12 7.02 -5.42
C LEU A 67 -3.36 6.85 -4.10
N GLN A 68 -3.85 7.60 -3.10
CA GLN A 68 -3.63 7.35 -1.68
C GLN A 68 -3.85 5.86 -1.45
N LYS A 69 -2.92 5.23 -0.70
CA LYS A 69 -3.22 3.94 -0.07
C LYS A 69 -4.63 4.06 0.53
N PRO A 70 -5.53 3.11 0.29
CA PRO A 70 -6.91 3.22 0.77
C PRO A 70 -6.85 3.51 2.26
N LYS A 71 -7.50 4.60 2.66
CA LYS A 71 -7.56 5.02 4.05
C LYS A 71 -8.48 4.06 4.77
N LEU A 72 -7.88 3.12 5.47
CA LEU A 72 -8.62 2.08 6.16
C LEU A 72 -8.88 2.53 7.59
N ASP A 73 -10.13 2.54 7.99
CA ASP A 73 -10.51 2.74 9.39
C ASP A 73 -10.81 1.39 10.01
N ILE A 74 -10.11 1.04 11.08
CA ILE A 74 -10.35 -0.19 11.82
C ILE A 74 -10.73 0.18 13.25
N VAL A 75 -11.90 -0.28 13.70
CA VAL A 75 -12.34 -0.12 15.08
C VAL A 75 -12.37 -1.49 15.74
N PHE A 76 -11.72 -1.61 16.91
CA PHE A 76 -11.79 -2.79 17.76
C PHE A 76 -12.89 -2.61 18.79
N LEU A 77 -13.93 -3.44 18.77
CA LEU A 77 -14.96 -3.53 19.79
C LEU A 77 -14.62 -4.69 20.73
N VAL A 78 -14.16 -4.35 21.93
CA VAL A 78 -13.55 -5.29 22.87
C VAL A 78 -14.41 -5.46 24.11
N ASP A 79 -14.78 -6.71 24.37
CA ASP A 79 -15.38 -7.13 25.62
C ASP A 79 -14.40 -6.90 26.78
N THR A 80 -14.85 -6.13 27.78
CA THR A 80 -14.05 -5.79 28.96
C THR A 80 -14.59 -6.37 30.26
N SER A 81 -15.54 -7.31 30.14
CA SER A 81 -16.18 -7.94 31.29
C SER A 81 -15.23 -8.78 32.15
N GLY A 82 -15.69 -9.18 33.34
CA GLY A 82 -14.86 -9.93 34.29
C GLY A 82 -14.42 -11.32 33.79
N SER A 83 -15.18 -11.94 32.88
CA SER A 83 -14.84 -13.24 32.28
C SER A 83 -13.55 -13.18 31.46
N MET A 84 -13.27 -12.03 30.83
CA MET A 84 -12.06 -11.76 30.05
C MET A 84 -10.78 -11.67 30.89
N SER A 85 -10.82 -11.95 32.20
CA SER A 85 -9.68 -11.73 33.11
C SER A 85 -8.40 -12.48 32.77
N GLY A 86 -8.49 -13.64 32.12
CA GLY A 86 -7.34 -14.38 31.58
C GLY A 86 -6.90 -13.93 30.18
N GLU A 87 -7.77 -13.25 29.44
CA GLU A 87 -7.64 -13.03 28.00
C GLU A 87 -7.29 -11.58 27.64
N ILE A 88 -7.64 -10.60 28.49
CA ILE A 88 -7.49 -9.17 28.20
C ILE A 88 -6.05 -8.77 27.85
N ASN A 89 -5.06 -9.39 28.50
CA ASN A 89 -3.65 -9.12 28.22
C ASN A 89 -3.21 -9.72 26.88
N GLY A 90 -3.79 -10.86 26.48
CA GLY A 90 -3.62 -11.44 25.15
C GLY A 90 -4.23 -10.55 24.06
N VAL A 91 -5.44 -10.05 24.29
CA VAL A 91 -6.10 -9.09 23.39
C VAL A 91 -5.28 -7.81 23.22
N LYS A 92 -4.78 -7.22 24.33
CA LYS A 92 -3.89 -6.07 24.28
C LYS A 92 -2.61 -6.35 23.49
N SER A 93 -1.90 -7.42 23.83
CA SER A 93 -0.65 -7.81 23.17
C SER A 93 -0.83 -7.97 21.67
N SER A 94 -1.98 -8.48 21.27
CA SER A 94 -2.31 -8.68 19.87
C SER A 94 -2.68 -7.40 19.14
N CYS A 95 -3.47 -6.52 19.75
CA CYS A 95 -3.76 -5.19 19.20
C CYS A 95 -2.45 -4.37 19.03
N LEU A 96 -1.50 -4.51 19.97
CA LEU A 96 -0.19 -3.87 19.88
C LEU A 96 0.64 -4.46 18.71
N SER A 97 0.68 -5.78 18.58
CA SER A 97 1.40 -6.48 17.49
C SER A 97 0.81 -6.13 16.12
N PHE A 98 -0.52 -6.01 16.05
CA PHE A 98 -1.24 -5.57 14.86
C PHE A 98 -0.85 -4.15 14.45
N ALA A 99 -0.85 -3.20 15.40
CA ALA A 99 -0.43 -1.83 15.15
C ALA A 99 1.04 -1.74 14.69
N ASP A 100 1.95 -2.50 15.32
CA ASP A 100 3.36 -2.55 14.92
C ASP A 100 3.56 -3.07 13.50
N ARG A 101 2.73 -4.02 13.06
CA ARG A 101 2.76 -4.53 11.70
C ARG A 101 2.28 -3.50 10.69
N ILE A 102 1.17 -2.80 10.96
CA ILE A 102 0.69 -1.70 10.11
C ILE A 102 1.77 -0.62 9.95
N ILE A 103 2.43 -0.23 11.06
CA ILE A 103 3.51 0.76 11.04
C ILE A 103 4.65 0.31 10.14
N ARG A 104 5.04 -0.97 10.23
CA ARG A 104 6.12 -1.55 9.42
C ARG A 104 5.78 -1.61 7.94
N GLU A 105 4.54 -1.95 7.60
CA GLU A 105 4.04 -2.02 6.22
C GLU A 105 3.74 -0.62 5.64
N GLY A 106 3.70 0.40 6.49
CA GLY A 106 3.46 1.79 6.12
C GLY A 106 2.08 2.02 5.50
N ALA A 107 1.07 1.23 5.89
CA ALA A 107 -0.30 1.36 5.39
C ALA A 107 -0.99 2.59 5.99
N ASP A 108 -1.83 3.28 5.20
CA ASP A 108 -2.61 4.44 5.66
C ASP A 108 -3.86 3.96 6.41
N VAL A 109 -3.66 3.58 7.68
CA VAL A 109 -4.70 3.00 8.52
C VAL A 109 -4.89 3.84 9.78
N ARG A 110 -6.14 4.13 10.13
CA ARG A 110 -6.50 4.69 11.44
C ARG A 110 -7.12 3.60 12.31
N LEU A 111 -6.73 3.56 13.58
CA LEU A 111 -7.19 2.56 14.53
C LEU A 111 -8.00 3.22 15.64
N GLY A 112 -9.17 2.66 15.92
CA GLY A 112 -10.08 3.08 16.99
C GLY A 112 -10.37 1.93 17.95
N LEU A 113 -10.83 2.25 19.15
CA LEU A 113 -11.10 1.27 20.20
C LEU A 113 -12.42 1.60 20.88
N VAL A 114 -13.25 0.59 21.10
CA VAL A 114 -14.47 0.65 21.90
C VAL A 114 -14.42 -0.48 22.91
N GLY A 115 -14.33 -0.16 24.18
CA GLY A 115 -14.50 -1.13 25.27
C GLY A 115 -15.96 -1.14 25.71
N PHE A 116 -16.54 -2.31 25.94
CA PHE A 116 -17.91 -2.42 26.45
C PHE A 116 -18.03 -3.48 27.54
N ASP A 117 -18.94 -3.24 28.46
CA ASP A 117 -19.22 -4.10 29.61
C ASP A 117 -20.62 -3.77 30.17
N ILE A 118 -21.22 -4.70 30.89
CA ILE A 118 -22.43 -4.44 31.66
C ILE A 118 -22.04 -3.74 32.96
N GLY A 119 -22.68 -2.61 33.23
CA GLY A 119 -22.64 -1.97 34.55
C GLY A 119 -22.60 -0.45 34.47
N GLY A 120 -23.27 0.21 35.41
CA GLY A 120 -23.51 1.65 35.41
C GLY A 120 -22.31 2.48 35.89
N HIS A 121 -21.12 2.27 35.33
CA HIS A 121 -19.98 3.13 35.63
C HIS A 121 -20.26 4.54 35.10
N LEU A 122 -20.62 5.46 36.00
CA LEU A 122 -20.77 6.89 35.73
C LEU A 122 -19.40 7.53 35.48
N GLY A 123 -18.76 7.17 34.36
CA GLY A 123 -17.46 7.68 33.97
C GLY A 123 -17.53 9.16 33.57
N SER A 124 -16.43 9.88 33.82
CA SER A 124 -16.18 11.21 33.27
C SER A 124 -15.33 11.10 32.01
N ARG A 125 -15.55 11.99 31.04
CA ARG A 125 -14.72 12.12 29.83
C ARG A 125 -13.26 12.35 30.24
N THR A 126 -12.35 11.54 29.71
CA THR A 126 -10.90 11.78 29.83
C THR A 126 -10.38 12.37 28.51
N ALA A 127 -9.13 12.81 28.49
CA ALA A 127 -8.48 13.23 27.24
C ALA A 127 -8.34 12.06 26.23
N ALA A 128 -8.36 10.81 26.70
CA ALA A 128 -8.14 9.62 25.88
C ALA A 128 -9.44 9.01 25.32
N TYR A 129 -10.53 9.01 26.10
CA TYR A 129 -11.80 8.38 25.70
C TYR A 129 -13.04 9.02 26.33
N THR A 130 -14.20 8.75 25.72
CA THR A 130 -15.52 9.19 26.21
C THR A 130 -16.32 8.00 26.71
N VAL A 131 -16.96 8.13 27.88
CA VAL A 131 -17.83 7.10 28.44
C VAL A 131 -19.28 7.41 28.09
N HIS A 132 -20.02 6.39 27.65
CA HIS A 132 -21.46 6.46 27.38
C HIS A 132 -22.17 5.41 28.23
N ASN A 133 -23.14 5.85 29.03
CA ASN A 133 -24.07 4.98 29.74
C ASN A 133 -25.27 4.73 28.84
N LEU A 134 -25.53 3.47 28.51
CA LEU A 134 -26.62 3.04 27.62
C LEU A 134 -27.72 2.36 28.45
N SER A 135 -28.66 1.64 27.84
CA SER A 135 -29.78 1.04 28.60
C SER A 135 -29.29 0.01 29.62
N THR A 136 -28.30 -0.80 29.22
CA THR A 136 -27.76 -1.91 30.02
C THR A 136 -26.23 -1.89 30.07
N TYR A 137 -25.59 -1.48 28.97
CA TYR A 137 -24.15 -1.43 28.85
C TYR A 137 -23.58 -0.05 29.16
N THR A 138 -22.32 -0.03 29.57
CA THR A 138 -21.49 1.17 29.52
C THR A 138 -20.35 0.92 28.55
N ILE A 139 -20.08 1.91 27.71
CA ILE A 139 -19.01 1.84 26.72
C ILE A 139 -18.01 2.97 26.90
N GLY A 140 -16.74 2.66 26.68
CA GLY A 140 -15.69 3.65 26.44
C GLY A 140 -15.34 3.71 24.97
N VAL A 141 -15.36 4.91 24.39
CA VAL A 141 -15.03 5.14 22.98
C VAL A 141 -13.76 5.96 22.89
N TRP A 142 -12.70 5.34 22.36
CA TRP A 142 -11.48 6.00 21.91
C TRP A 142 -11.63 6.32 20.41
N PRO A 143 -11.35 7.56 19.99
CA PRO A 143 -11.49 7.95 18.59
C PRO A 143 -10.47 7.23 17.70
N LEU A 144 -10.68 7.30 16.39
CA LEU A 144 -9.70 6.89 15.39
C LEU A 144 -8.41 7.73 15.54
N THR A 145 -7.27 7.05 15.69
CA THR A 145 -5.94 7.68 15.79
C THR A 145 -4.93 7.01 14.87
N SER A 146 -3.70 7.55 14.83
CA SER A 146 -2.58 6.84 14.19
C SER A 146 -2.32 5.49 14.89
N PRO A 147 -1.71 4.50 14.21
CA PRO A 147 -1.32 3.24 14.84
C PRO A 147 -0.39 3.44 16.05
N GLN A 148 0.46 4.47 16.01
CA GLN A 148 1.37 4.81 17.12
C GLN A 148 0.59 5.27 18.36
N ASP A 149 -0.39 6.17 18.19
CA ASP A 149 -1.21 6.68 19.28
C ASP A 149 -2.19 5.62 19.80
N PHE A 150 -2.67 4.75 18.91
CA PHE A 150 -3.57 3.65 19.26
C PHE A 150 -2.94 2.69 20.28
N LYS A 151 -1.62 2.47 20.23
CA LYS A 151 -0.92 1.65 21.24
C LYS A 151 -1.13 2.17 22.66
N ASN A 152 -1.17 3.50 22.84
CA ASN A 152 -1.44 4.12 24.14
C ASN A 152 -2.91 3.90 24.56
N ASN A 153 -3.84 3.99 23.62
CA ASN A 153 -5.27 3.75 23.86
C ASN A 153 -5.52 2.31 24.34
N VAL A 154 -4.92 1.32 23.67
CA VAL A 154 -5.02 -0.10 24.05
C VAL A 154 -4.49 -0.37 25.45
N GLN A 155 -3.39 0.27 25.84
CA GLN A 155 -2.82 0.11 27.18
C GLN A 155 -3.79 0.57 28.28
N SER A 156 -4.60 1.59 28.01
CA SER A 156 -5.58 2.14 28.95
C SER A 156 -6.84 1.27 29.15
N LEU A 157 -7.06 0.27 28.30
CA LEU A 157 -8.14 -0.69 28.47
C LEU A 157 -7.92 -1.49 29.76
N SER A 158 -8.95 -1.77 30.56
CA SER A 158 -8.83 -2.65 31.74
C SER A 158 -10.12 -3.42 31.97
N LEU A 159 -10.01 -4.56 32.66
CA LEU A 159 -11.18 -5.35 33.05
C LEU A 159 -12.09 -4.54 33.96
N GLY A 160 -13.40 -4.69 33.77
CA GLY A 160 -14.39 -4.03 34.59
C GLY A 160 -14.32 -2.50 34.55
N LEU A 161 -13.60 -1.92 33.58
CA LEU A 161 -13.47 -0.46 33.43
C LEU A 161 -14.85 0.20 33.32
N PHE A 162 -15.84 -0.55 32.83
CA PHE A 162 -17.20 -0.10 32.62
C PHE A 162 -18.24 -0.88 33.43
N GLY A 163 -17.85 -1.64 34.47
CA GLY A 163 -18.79 -2.16 35.47
C GLY A 163 -18.69 -3.66 35.81
N GLY A 164 -18.02 -4.46 34.99
CA GLY A 164 -17.66 -5.85 35.27
C GLY A 164 -18.81 -6.85 35.30
N GLY A 165 -20.02 -6.45 34.88
CA GLY A 165 -21.27 -7.20 35.06
C GLY A 165 -21.48 -8.32 34.04
N GLY A 166 -20.64 -8.42 33.01
CA GLY A 166 -20.72 -9.44 31.97
C GLY A 166 -20.90 -8.84 30.57
N CYS A 167 -21.02 -9.72 29.57
CA CYS A 167 -21.26 -9.35 28.19
C CYS A 167 -22.14 -10.40 27.52
N TYR A 168 -23.08 -9.96 26.68
CA TYR A 168 -23.96 -10.85 25.93
C TYR A 168 -24.16 -10.30 24.51
N LEU A 169 -23.12 -10.41 23.70
CA LEU A 169 -23.13 -9.91 22.32
C LEU A 169 -24.34 -10.45 21.53
N ALA A 170 -24.87 -9.60 20.65
CA ALA A 170 -26.00 -9.90 19.79
C ALA A 170 -27.36 -10.14 20.51
N ASN A 171 -27.45 -9.82 21.80
CA ASN A 171 -28.73 -9.67 22.48
C ASN A 171 -29.42 -8.32 22.15
N GLN A 172 -30.70 -8.20 22.49
CA GLN A 172 -31.47 -6.97 22.32
C GLN A 172 -30.84 -5.77 23.05
N ASP A 173 -30.23 -6.01 24.21
CA ASP A 173 -29.63 -4.97 25.05
C ASP A 173 -28.29 -4.46 24.51
N THR A 174 -27.65 -5.16 23.57
CA THR A 174 -26.36 -4.76 22.96
C THR A 174 -26.59 -3.91 21.70
N VAL A 175 -27.83 -3.84 21.21
CA VAL A 175 -28.17 -3.15 19.96
C VAL A 175 -27.84 -1.66 20.03
N ASP A 176 -27.96 -1.04 21.21
CA ASP A 176 -27.74 0.39 21.42
C ASP A 176 -26.26 0.80 21.50
N ILE A 177 -25.33 -0.16 21.52
CA ILE A 177 -23.88 0.08 21.38
C ILE A 177 -23.53 0.47 19.94
N PHE A 178 -24.14 -0.18 18.95
CA PHE A 178 -23.74 -0.08 17.55
C PHE A 178 -23.89 1.32 16.92
N PRO A 179 -24.88 2.16 17.28
CA PRO A 179 -24.91 3.54 16.83
C PRO A 179 -23.66 4.35 17.25
N HIS A 180 -23.07 4.04 18.40
CA HIS A 180 -21.83 4.68 18.86
C HIS A 180 -20.61 4.13 18.11
N VAL A 181 -20.55 2.82 17.87
CA VAL A 181 -19.51 2.18 17.06
C VAL A 181 -19.48 2.75 15.63
N VAL A 182 -20.65 2.82 14.98
CA VAL A 182 -20.80 3.42 13.64
C VAL A 182 -20.31 4.87 13.63
N ARG A 183 -20.62 5.63 14.68
CA ARG A 183 -20.19 7.03 14.81
C ARG A 183 -18.68 7.17 14.94
N THR A 184 -17.98 6.23 15.56
CA THR A 184 -16.52 6.24 15.66
C THR A 184 -15.84 6.32 14.29
N PHE A 185 -16.39 5.62 13.28
CA PHE A 185 -15.92 5.70 11.90
C PHE A 185 -16.19 7.05 11.21
N GLY A 186 -17.01 7.93 11.79
CA GLY A 186 -17.35 9.25 11.25
C GLY A 186 -16.67 10.42 11.97
N MET A 187 -15.96 10.19 13.08
CA MET A 187 -15.37 11.26 13.89
C MET A 187 -13.96 11.62 13.43
N ASN A 188 -13.76 12.86 12.96
CA ASN A 188 -12.42 13.42 12.78
C ASN A 188 -11.86 13.96 14.11
N SER A 189 -10.54 13.86 14.28
CA SER A 189 -9.81 14.34 15.47
C SER A 189 -9.91 15.87 15.68
N GLN A 190 -10.25 16.66 14.64
CA GLN A 190 -10.47 18.11 14.77
C GLN A 190 -11.88 18.52 15.25
N SER A 191 -12.88 17.67 15.07
CA SER A 191 -14.29 17.94 15.44
C SER A 191 -14.54 17.95 16.96
N GLN A 192 -13.55 17.59 17.78
CA GLN A 192 -13.68 17.59 19.25
C GLN A 192 -13.64 18.99 19.88
N ARG A 193 -13.20 20.04 19.16
CA ARG A 193 -13.05 21.40 19.73
C ARG A 193 -14.32 22.27 19.68
N SER A 194 -15.37 21.84 18.98
CA SER A 194 -16.61 22.62 18.83
C SER A 194 -17.84 21.76 19.08
N LEU A 195 -18.05 21.36 20.34
CA LEU A 195 -19.31 20.75 20.76
C LEU A 195 -19.80 21.45 22.02
N SER A 196 -20.39 22.64 21.84
CA SER A 196 -21.26 23.20 22.87
C SER A 196 -22.63 23.70 22.36
N LEU A 197 -22.93 23.85 21.07
CA LEU A 197 -24.18 24.56 20.71
C LEU A 197 -24.97 24.18 19.44
N PHE A 198 -24.66 23.15 18.65
CA PHE A 198 -25.43 22.93 17.41
C PHE A 198 -25.80 21.46 17.17
N SER A 199 -27.03 21.09 17.54
CA SER A 199 -27.64 19.78 17.27
C SER A 199 -28.33 19.68 15.91
N SER A 200 -28.42 20.77 15.13
CA SER A 200 -29.12 20.80 13.83
C SER A 200 -28.21 20.87 12.60
N PHE A 201 -26.89 20.86 12.75
CA PHE A 201 -25.93 20.93 11.64
C PHE A 201 -25.19 19.61 11.33
N LEU A 202 -25.42 18.56 12.12
CA LEU A 202 -24.65 17.30 12.04
C LEU A 202 -25.03 16.37 10.88
N GLU A 203 -26.09 16.66 10.12
CA GLU A 203 -26.44 15.87 8.94
C GLU A 203 -25.61 16.23 7.70
N GLN A 204 -24.95 17.40 7.68
CA GLN A 204 -24.26 17.90 6.49
C GLN A 204 -22.72 17.67 6.50
N GLU A 205 -22.08 17.51 7.66
CA GLU A 205 -20.62 17.25 7.72
C GLU A 205 -20.24 15.75 7.65
N ALA A 206 -21.20 14.84 7.81
CA ALA A 206 -20.98 13.40 7.67
C ALA A 206 -20.69 12.97 6.21
N SER A 207 -20.89 13.86 5.23
CA SER A 207 -20.74 13.55 3.80
C SER A 207 -19.30 13.54 3.27
N ASN A 208 -18.31 13.96 4.07
CA ASN A 208 -16.91 14.05 3.62
C ASN A 208 -16.01 12.88 4.08
N ASN A 209 -16.56 11.89 4.79
CA ASN A 209 -15.80 10.71 5.26
C ASN A 209 -16.27 9.41 4.59
N SER A 210 -16.81 9.52 3.36
CA SER A 210 -17.45 8.43 2.61
C SER A 210 -16.50 7.47 1.89
N ASP A 211 -15.21 7.82 1.79
CA ASP A 211 -14.26 7.08 0.93
C ASP A 211 -13.37 6.09 1.69
N ASN A 212 -13.34 6.16 3.02
CA ASN A 212 -12.58 5.22 3.83
C ASN A 212 -13.37 3.92 3.97
N SER A 213 -12.69 2.81 3.73
CA SER A 213 -13.24 1.50 4.03
C SER A 213 -13.22 1.27 5.53
N LYS A 214 -14.26 0.59 6.02
CA LYS A 214 -14.55 0.50 7.44
C LYS A 214 -14.58 -0.94 7.87
N ILE A 215 -13.65 -1.29 8.74
CA ILE A 215 -13.57 -2.62 9.34
C ILE A 215 -13.86 -2.54 10.83
N LEU A 216 -14.83 -3.32 11.27
CA LEU A 216 -15.08 -3.55 12.69
C LEU A 216 -14.52 -4.91 13.08
N VAL A 217 -13.74 -4.96 14.16
CA VAL A 217 -13.25 -6.21 14.76
C VAL A 217 -13.90 -6.36 16.12
N ILE A 218 -14.78 -7.35 16.28
CA ILE A 218 -15.44 -7.64 17.55
C ILE A 218 -14.68 -8.77 18.26
N ILE A 219 -14.41 -8.58 19.56
CA ILE A 219 -13.70 -9.55 20.40
C ILE A 219 -14.53 -9.80 21.65
N SER A 220 -14.96 -11.05 21.88
CA SER A 220 -15.72 -11.44 23.08
C SER A 220 -15.56 -12.93 23.38
N ASP A 221 -15.46 -13.28 24.67
CA ASP A 221 -15.40 -14.68 25.14
C ASP A 221 -16.78 -15.32 25.38
N GLU A 222 -17.85 -14.62 25.03
CA GLU A 222 -19.21 -15.03 25.34
C GLU A 222 -19.90 -15.76 24.19
N ILE A 223 -20.91 -16.57 24.53
CA ILE A 223 -21.73 -17.28 23.54
C ILE A 223 -22.96 -16.40 23.28
N GLY A 224 -22.82 -15.44 22.37
CA GLY A 224 -23.87 -14.50 22.02
C GLY A 224 -25.22 -15.15 21.63
N ASN A 225 -26.29 -14.36 21.61
CA ASN A 225 -27.62 -14.83 21.16
C ASN A 225 -28.09 -14.11 19.90
N THR A 226 -29.30 -14.40 19.41
CA THR A 226 -29.78 -13.88 18.12
C THR A 226 -30.87 -12.82 18.23
N SER A 227 -31.27 -12.43 19.45
CA SER A 227 -32.41 -11.51 19.65
C SER A 227 -32.18 -10.12 19.06
N GLY A 228 -30.95 -9.59 19.12
CA GLY A 228 -30.57 -8.30 18.54
C GLY A 228 -29.90 -8.38 17.16
N LEU A 229 -29.66 -9.59 16.64
CA LEU A 229 -28.81 -9.85 15.47
C LEU A 229 -29.24 -9.05 14.22
N SER A 230 -30.54 -9.06 13.91
CA SER A 230 -31.06 -8.38 12.69
C SER A 230 -30.82 -6.88 12.73
N ASN A 231 -31.02 -6.25 13.89
CA ASN A 231 -30.81 -4.81 14.08
C ASN A 231 -29.32 -4.46 13.96
N ILE A 232 -28.44 -5.25 14.59
CA ILE A 232 -26.99 -5.06 14.55
C ILE A 232 -26.48 -5.15 13.11
N VAL A 233 -26.83 -6.23 12.41
CA VAL A 233 -26.42 -6.44 11.02
C VAL A 233 -26.97 -5.33 10.11
N SER A 234 -28.22 -4.90 10.30
CA SER A 234 -28.81 -3.81 9.52
C SER A 234 -28.02 -2.50 9.70
N GLN A 235 -27.66 -2.16 10.93
CA GLN A 235 -26.88 -0.96 11.23
C GLN A 235 -25.49 -1.02 10.57
N LEU A 236 -24.76 -2.12 10.73
CA LEU A 236 -23.43 -2.30 10.16
C LEU A 236 -23.44 -2.26 8.62
N LYS A 237 -24.41 -2.94 7.99
CA LYS A 237 -24.55 -2.92 6.53
C LYS A 237 -24.95 -1.55 5.99
N SER A 238 -25.84 -0.84 6.69
CA SER A 238 -26.24 0.52 6.28
C SER A 238 -25.09 1.52 6.32
N ALA A 239 -24.08 1.25 7.16
CA ALA A 239 -22.86 2.05 7.29
C ALA A 239 -21.70 1.56 6.41
N SER A 240 -21.91 0.52 5.58
CA SER A 240 -20.89 -0.15 4.78
C SER A 240 -19.68 -0.64 5.60
N ILE A 241 -19.95 -1.23 6.77
CA ILE A 241 -18.91 -1.77 7.66
C ILE A 241 -18.77 -3.28 7.47
N THR A 242 -17.57 -3.72 7.10
CA THR A 242 -17.19 -5.13 7.11
C THR A 242 -16.85 -5.55 8.53
N THR A 243 -17.49 -6.60 9.06
CA THR A 243 -17.29 -6.99 10.47
C THR A 243 -16.63 -8.35 10.59
N HIS A 244 -15.51 -8.37 11.31
CA HIS A 244 -14.76 -9.54 11.73
C HIS A 244 -15.08 -9.86 13.19
N VAL A 245 -15.23 -11.13 13.53
CA VAL A 245 -15.58 -11.54 14.91
C VAL A 245 -14.61 -12.60 15.41
N LEU A 246 -13.90 -12.28 16.49
CA LEU A 246 -13.13 -13.22 17.29
C LEU A 246 -13.98 -13.56 18.51
N GLY A 247 -14.50 -14.77 18.55
CA GLY A 247 -15.33 -15.16 19.68
C GLY A 247 -15.61 -16.64 19.79
N VAL A 248 -16.47 -16.99 20.74
CA VAL A 248 -16.80 -18.39 21.04
C VAL A 248 -17.93 -18.86 20.12
N PRO A 249 -17.80 -20.04 19.46
CA PRO A 249 -18.87 -20.58 18.63
C PRO A 249 -20.07 -20.97 19.49
N GLY A 250 -21.26 -20.63 19.01
CA GLY A 250 -22.50 -20.85 19.74
C GLY A 250 -23.50 -21.70 18.97
N ARG A 251 -24.42 -22.38 19.69
CA ARG A 251 -25.55 -23.09 19.05
C ARG A 251 -26.44 -22.16 18.20
N SER A 252 -26.49 -20.89 18.59
CA SER A 252 -27.24 -19.83 17.91
C SER A 252 -26.51 -19.27 16.67
N GLY A 253 -25.19 -19.48 16.56
CA GLY A 253 -24.37 -18.99 15.46
C GLY A 253 -24.35 -17.46 15.31
N ALA A 254 -24.56 -16.70 16.40
CA ALA A 254 -24.75 -15.25 16.32
C ALA A 254 -23.49 -14.52 15.84
N HIS A 255 -22.32 -14.89 16.37
CA HIS A 255 -21.04 -14.30 16.01
C HIS A 255 -20.69 -14.59 14.55
N GLU A 256 -20.87 -15.84 14.13
CA GLU A 256 -20.70 -16.32 12.76
C GLU A 256 -21.65 -15.58 11.80
N SER A 257 -22.89 -15.32 12.25
CA SER A 257 -23.89 -14.62 11.45
C SER A 257 -23.54 -13.14 11.27
N ILE A 258 -23.09 -12.45 12.31
CA ILE A 258 -22.62 -11.04 12.19
C ILE A 258 -21.51 -10.96 11.15
N ALA A 259 -20.48 -11.79 11.30
CA ALA A 259 -19.34 -11.79 10.39
C ALA A 259 -19.78 -12.07 8.93
N ARG A 260 -20.45 -13.20 8.71
CA ARG A 260 -20.88 -13.62 7.37
C ARG A 260 -21.82 -12.62 6.70
N MET A 261 -22.78 -12.06 7.44
CA MET A 261 -23.81 -11.19 6.85
C MET A 261 -23.30 -9.78 6.53
N THR A 262 -22.22 -9.35 7.17
CA THR A 262 -21.52 -8.08 6.93
C THR A 262 -20.32 -8.23 5.99
N GLY A 263 -20.01 -9.45 5.54
CA GLY A 263 -18.94 -9.71 4.58
C GLY A 263 -17.55 -9.96 5.20
N GLY A 264 -17.48 -10.14 6.52
CA GLY A 264 -16.24 -10.52 7.20
C GLY A 264 -16.19 -11.99 7.60
N GLU A 265 -15.25 -12.28 8.49
CA GLU A 265 -14.86 -13.63 8.89
C GLU A 265 -14.99 -13.84 10.40
N PHE A 266 -15.22 -15.09 10.79
CA PHE A 266 -15.33 -15.51 12.17
C PHE A 266 -14.15 -16.41 12.55
N TRP A 267 -13.54 -16.13 13.71
CA TRP A 267 -12.48 -16.95 14.30
C TRP A 267 -12.90 -17.48 15.66
N ASP A 268 -12.80 -18.80 15.79
CA ASP A 268 -13.10 -19.53 17.02
C ASP A 268 -11.92 -19.45 18.00
N ILE A 269 -12.09 -18.64 19.05
CA ILE A 269 -11.05 -18.42 20.07
C ILE A 269 -10.95 -19.55 21.09
N THR A 270 -11.84 -20.55 21.07
CA THR A 270 -11.71 -21.72 21.96
C THR A 270 -10.62 -22.67 21.49
N ARG A 271 -10.20 -22.58 20.23
CA ARG A 271 -9.20 -23.47 19.61
C ARG A 271 -7.77 -22.98 19.77
N SER A 272 -7.56 -21.74 20.19
CA SER A 272 -6.25 -21.06 20.22
C SER A 272 -5.37 -21.40 21.45
N LYS A 273 -5.84 -22.20 22.41
CA LYS A 273 -5.07 -22.64 23.60
C LYS A 273 -4.29 -21.51 24.32
N GLY A 274 -4.87 -20.32 24.40
CA GLY A 274 -4.26 -19.18 25.11
C GLY A 274 -3.25 -18.35 24.30
N GLU A 275 -2.96 -18.71 23.05
CA GLU A 275 -2.31 -17.82 22.08
C GLU A 275 -3.38 -17.33 21.10
N GLN A 276 -4.01 -16.20 21.43
CA GLN A 276 -4.93 -15.49 20.54
C GLN A 276 -4.10 -14.91 19.39
N ASP A 277 -3.83 -15.70 18.34
CA ASP A 277 -3.00 -15.26 17.22
C ASP A 277 -3.84 -14.49 16.19
N PHE A 278 -3.67 -13.17 16.17
CA PHE A 278 -4.31 -12.27 15.20
C PHE A 278 -3.65 -12.34 13.82
N SER A 279 -2.74 -13.28 13.57
CA SER A 279 -2.13 -13.52 12.26
C SER A 279 -3.17 -13.73 11.15
N GLY A 280 -4.27 -14.42 11.45
CA GLY A 280 -5.39 -14.62 10.52
C GLY A 280 -6.09 -13.30 10.15
N LEU A 281 -6.37 -12.44 11.14
CA LEU A 281 -7.00 -11.14 10.93
C LEU A 281 -6.08 -10.17 10.17
N LEU A 282 -4.77 -10.24 10.41
CA LEU A 282 -3.78 -9.52 9.62
C LEU A 282 -3.75 -9.97 8.16
N GLY A 283 -3.96 -11.26 7.89
CA GLY A 283 -4.14 -11.77 6.54
C GLY A 283 -5.33 -11.10 5.85
N THR A 284 -6.48 -11.06 6.51
CA THR A 284 -7.71 -10.50 5.93
C THR A 284 -7.65 -8.97 5.77
N VAL A 285 -7.02 -8.27 6.72
CA VAL A 285 -6.76 -6.82 6.61
C VAL A 285 -5.77 -6.54 5.47
N ALA A 286 -4.69 -7.32 5.35
CA ALA A 286 -3.75 -7.20 4.24
C ALA A 286 -4.43 -7.48 2.89
N ASP A 287 -5.29 -8.50 2.81
CA ASP A 287 -6.07 -8.80 1.61
C ASP A 287 -7.08 -7.70 1.27
N THR A 288 -7.65 -7.05 2.27
CA THR A 288 -8.61 -5.94 2.09
C THR A 288 -7.89 -4.67 1.66
N ILE A 289 -6.74 -4.36 2.27
CA ILE A 289 -5.83 -3.32 1.79
C ILE A 289 -5.42 -3.61 0.34
N ALA A 290 -5.02 -4.84 0.02
CA ALA A 290 -4.66 -5.23 -1.33
C ALA A 290 -5.83 -5.07 -2.33
N ARG A 291 -7.06 -5.43 -1.93
CA ARG A 291 -8.28 -5.27 -2.73
C ARG A 291 -8.70 -3.81 -2.94
N GLU A 292 -8.35 -2.91 -2.04
CA GLU A 292 -8.75 -1.51 -2.10
C GLU A 292 -7.68 -0.60 -2.73
N VAL A 293 -6.41 -1.06 -2.76
CA VAL A 293 -5.36 -0.52 -3.64
C VAL A 293 -5.67 -0.84 -5.12
N THR A 294 -6.64 -1.72 -5.38
CA THR A 294 -7.03 -2.09 -6.73
C THR A 294 -7.86 -1.00 -7.44
N ARG A 295 -7.36 -0.46 -8.56
CA ARG A 295 -8.10 0.46 -9.45
C ARG A 295 -8.76 -0.29 -10.61
N ARG A 296 -10.02 0.03 -10.94
CA ARG A 296 -10.61 -0.35 -12.24
C ARG A 296 -10.30 0.73 -13.29
N LEU A 297 -9.56 0.39 -14.35
CA LEU A 297 -9.20 1.29 -15.44
C LEU A 297 -10.38 1.52 -16.40
N ALA A 298 -10.25 2.54 -17.26
CA ALA A 298 -11.33 2.97 -18.17
C ALA A 298 -11.74 1.89 -19.21
N ASP A 299 -10.84 0.96 -19.50
CA ASP A 299 -11.07 -0.21 -20.37
C ASP A 299 -11.70 -1.40 -19.61
N GLY A 300 -11.98 -1.24 -18.31
CA GLY A 300 -12.58 -2.24 -17.45
C GLY A 300 -11.59 -3.19 -16.78
N THR A 301 -10.29 -3.09 -17.09
CA THR A 301 -9.22 -3.88 -16.47
C THR A 301 -9.00 -3.49 -15.01
N VAL A 302 -8.43 -4.40 -14.23
CA VAL A 302 -8.24 -4.27 -12.79
C VAL A 302 -6.74 -4.16 -12.55
N SER A 303 -6.33 -3.03 -12.00
CA SER A 303 -4.94 -2.63 -11.77
C SER A 303 -4.63 -2.64 -10.29
N GLN A 304 -3.45 -3.11 -9.92
CA GLN A 304 -3.07 -3.40 -8.54
C GLN A 304 -1.89 -2.54 -8.05
N GLY A 305 -1.43 -1.57 -8.86
CA GLY A 305 -0.54 -0.49 -8.44
C GLY A 305 0.84 -0.41 -9.11
N THR A 306 1.34 -1.50 -9.70
CA THR A 306 2.60 -1.53 -10.45
C THR A 306 2.41 -2.33 -11.74
N ASP A 307 1.72 -1.75 -12.72
CA ASP A 307 1.38 -2.41 -13.99
C ASP A 307 2.56 -2.44 -14.98
N MET A 308 3.63 -3.13 -14.56
CA MET A 308 4.89 -3.25 -15.30
C MET A 308 4.73 -4.06 -16.59
N GLY A 309 3.91 -5.12 -16.60
CA GLY A 309 3.58 -5.89 -17.79
C GLY A 309 2.98 -5.00 -18.87
N THR A 310 1.97 -4.22 -18.51
CA THR A 310 1.28 -3.26 -19.38
C THR A 310 2.27 -2.21 -19.91
N ALA A 311 3.17 -1.70 -19.06
CA ALA A 311 4.24 -0.81 -19.48
C ALA A 311 5.14 -1.43 -20.55
N LEU A 312 5.54 -2.70 -20.39
CA LEU A 312 6.37 -3.42 -21.35
C LEU A 312 5.64 -3.65 -22.69
N GLN A 313 4.33 -3.86 -22.68
CA GLN A 313 3.52 -3.96 -23.90
C GLN A 313 3.56 -2.64 -24.71
N LEU A 314 3.38 -1.50 -24.03
CA LEU A 314 3.49 -0.19 -24.68
C LEU A 314 4.89 0.07 -25.25
N VAL A 315 5.94 -0.37 -24.56
CA VAL A 315 7.31 -0.31 -25.09
C VAL A 315 7.46 -1.23 -26.30
N ALA A 316 6.93 -2.45 -26.26
CA ALA A 316 6.97 -3.42 -27.36
C ALA A 316 6.36 -2.84 -28.65
N ASP A 317 5.25 -2.11 -28.56
CA ASP A 317 4.64 -1.45 -29.71
C ASP A 317 5.57 -0.45 -30.40
N GLN A 318 6.47 0.19 -29.64
CA GLN A 318 7.47 1.12 -30.18
C GLN A 318 8.72 0.43 -30.71
N MET A 319 8.85 -0.89 -30.51
CA MET A 319 9.97 -1.70 -31.02
C MET A 319 9.62 -2.41 -32.35
N LYS A 320 8.40 -2.23 -32.85
CA LYS A 320 7.96 -2.72 -34.16
C LYS A 320 8.65 -1.97 -35.30
N ILE A 321 8.66 -2.59 -36.48
CA ILE A 321 9.13 -1.99 -37.73
C ILE A 321 7.94 -1.94 -38.70
N PRO A 322 7.31 -0.77 -38.95
CA PRO A 322 7.42 0.53 -38.24
C PRO A 322 6.81 0.48 -36.81
N PRO A 323 7.07 1.46 -35.90
CA PRO A 323 7.61 2.80 -36.14
C PRO A 323 9.14 2.92 -36.20
N MET A 324 9.89 1.90 -35.75
CA MET A 324 11.35 1.92 -35.91
C MET A 324 11.74 1.57 -37.35
N THR A 325 12.86 2.13 -37.80
CA THR A 325 13.45 1.78 -39.09
C THR A 325 14.31 0.52 -38.99
N ASP A 326 14.50 -0.20 -40.10
CA ASP A 326 15.40 -1.36 -40.18
C ASP A 326 16.89 -1.04 -39.90
N ARG A 327 17.27 0.25 -39.97
CA ARG A 327 18.65 0.73 -39.80
C ARG A 327 18.88 1.49 -38.48
N ALA A 328 17.99 1.33 -37.50
CA ALA A 328 18.19 1.96 -36.19
C ALA A 328 19.40 1.36 -35.45
N LEU A 329 19.91 2.10 -34.47
CA LEU A 329 20.86 1.54 -33.49
C LEU A 329 20.08 0.77 -32.42
N PRO A 330 20.72 -0.20 -31.72
CA PRO A 330 20.11 -0.88 -30.59
C PRO A 330 19.52 0.11 -29.58
N PRO A 331 18.21 0.00 -29.24
CA PRO A 331 17.60 0.91 -28.27
C PRO A 331 18.11 0.59 -26.86
N VAL A 332 18.21 1.63 -26.02
CA VAL A 332 18.52 1.48 -24.60
C VAL A 332 17.25 1.66 -23.79
N LEU A 333 16.89 0.65 -23.00
CA LEU A 333 15.74 0.65 -22.11
C LEU A 333 16.24 0.69 -20.66
N VAL A 334 15.85 1.74 -19.93
CA VAL A 334 16.15 1.88 -18.50
C VAL A 334 14.84 1.76 -17.74
N LEU A 335 14.67 0.67 -16.99
CA LEU A 335 13.53 0.43 -16.12
C LEU A 335 13.85 0.92 -14.70
N LEU A 336 12.98 1.75 -14.14
CA LEU A 336 13.06 2.18 -12.76
C LEU A 336 11.80 1.69 -12.04
N SER A 337 11.96 1.02 -10.89
CA SER A 337 10.84 0.53 -10.09
C SER A 337 11.20 0.64 -8.61
N ASP A 338 10.24 1.07 -7.79
CA ASP A 338 10.34 1.01 -6.32
C ASP A 338 9.52 -0.15 -5.72
N GLY A 339 8.85 -0.97 -6.55
CA GLY A 339 8.02 -2.09 -6.12
C GLY A 339 7.99 -3.28 -7.09
N GLN A 340 7.23 -4.30 -6.72
CA GLN A 340 7.03 -5.53 -7.50
C GLN A 340 5.91 -5.34 -8.54
N PRO A 341 5.95 -6.02 -9.71
CA PRO A 341 4.84 -6.02 -10.65
C PRO A 341 3.56 -6.54 -10.01
N THR A 342 2.44 -5.93 -10.36
CA THR A 342 1.12 -6.34 -9.88
C THR A 342 0.20 -6.84 -11.01
N ASP A 343 0.71 -6.84 -12.24
CA ASP A 343 0.10 -7.41 -13.44
C ASP A 343 1.00 -8.50 -14.06
N ASP A 344 0.65 -9.00 -15.25
CA ASP A 344 1.42 -10.04 -15.93
C ASP A 344 2.70 -9.49 -16.58
N PHE A 345 3.73 -9.33 -15.74
CA PHE A 345 5.07 -8.95 -16.17
C PHE A 345 5.64 -9.87 -17.25
N GLN A 346 5.45 -11.19 -17.13
CA GLN A 346 6.06 -12.15 -18.04
C GLN A 346 5.46 -12.02 -19.43
N GLN A 347 4.14 -11.89 -19.54
CA GLN A 347 3.47 -11.61 -20.80
C GLN A 347 3.97 -10.33 -21.45
N GLY A 348 4.12 -9.24 -20.68
CA GLY A 348 4.67 -7.98 -21.19
C GLY A 348 6.11 -8.11 -21.70
N LEU A 349 6.96 -8.83 -20.95
CA LEU A 349 8.34 -9.10 -21.36
C LEU A 349 8.39 -9.97 -22.61
N ASP A 350 7.56 -11.01 -22.72
CA ASP A 350 7.50 -11.89 -23.88
C ASP A 350 7.08 -11.12 -25.14
N GLN A 351 6.14 -10.18 -25.02
CA GLN A 351 5.75 -9.30 -26.14
C GLN A 351 6.88 -8.36 -26.57
N LEU A 352 7.62 -7.79 -25.62
CA LEU A 352 8.82 -7.00 -25.91
C LEU A 352 9.87 -7.84 -26.63
N MET A 353 10.13 -9.05 -26.14
CA MET A 353 11.12 -9.97 -26.70
C MET A 353 10.67 -10.60 -28.02
N ALA A 354 9.39 -10.54 -28.38
CA ALA A 354 8.92 -10.91 -29.71
C ALA A 354 9.38 -9.91 -30.79
N GLN A 355 9.66 -8.66 -30.42
CA GLN A 355 10.04 -7.61 -31.37
C GLN A 355 11.53 -7.68 -31.77
N PRO A 356 11.89 -7.44 -33.05
CA PRO A 356 13.29 -7.46 -33.49
C PRO A 356 14.18 -6.49 -32.72
N TRP A 357 13.69 -5.26 -32.46
CA TRP A 357 14.42 -4.27 -31.68
C TRP A 357 14.40 -4.54 -30.18
N GLY A 358 13.35 -5.17 -29.66
CA GLY A 358 13.29 -5.61 -28.26
C GLY A 358 14.37 -6.64 -27.93
N LYS A 359 14.61 -7.61 -28.83
CA LYS A 359 15.70 -8.60 -28.69
C LYS A 359 17.10 -7.98 -28.71
N LYS A 360 17.28 -6.90 -29.48
CA LYS A 360 18.56 -6.19 -29.62
C LYS A 360 18.75 -5.11 -28.55
N ALA A 361 17.71 -4.77 -27.79
CA ALA A 361 17.73 -3.69 -26.83
C ALA A 361 18.72 -3.95 -25.70
N VAL A 362 19.47 -2.92 -25.31
CA VAL A 362 20.22 -2.93 -24.06
C VAL A 362 19.25 -2.59 -22.93
N ARG A 363 19.05 -3.52 -21.99
CA ARG A 363 18.07 -3.39 -20.91
C ARG A 363 18.80 -3.26 -19.58
N ILE A 364 18.55 -2.16 -18.88
CA ILE A 364 19.11 -1.84 -17.56
C ILE A 364 17.95 -1.63 -16.58
N ALA A 365 18.11 -2.09 -15.34
CA ALA A 365 17.12 -1.86 -14.30
C ALA A 365 17.74 -1.20 -13.06
N ILE A 366 17.02 -0.24 -12.48
CA ILE A 366 17.36 0.44 -11.23
C ILE A 366 16.20 0.24 -10.25
N ALA A 367 16.44 -0.53 -9.19
CA ALA A 367 15.56 -0.63 -8.03
C ALA A 367 15.71 0.62 -7.15
N ILE A 368 14.58 1.22 -6.76
CA ILE A 368 14.52 2.40 -5.87
C ILE A 368 14.06 1.93 -4.49
N GLY A 369 14.97 1.88 -3.52
CA GLY A 369 14.73 1.34 -2.19
C GLY A 369 14.78 -0.19 -2.13
N SER A 370 14.03 -0.78 -1.19
CA SER A 370 14.08 -2.21 -0.85
C SER A 370 12.94 -3.06 -1.42
N ASP A 371 11.87 -2.46 -1.92
CA ASP A 371 10.60 -3.19 -2.15
C ASP A 371 10.49 -3.79 -3.56
N ALA A 372 11.42 -3.44 -4.47
CA ALA A 372 11.48 -3.98 -5.83
C ALA A 372 12.03 -5.41 -5.87
N ASP A 373 11.39 -6.29 -6.65
CA ASP A 373 11.88 -7.66 -6.86
C ASP A 373 13.06 -7.69 -7.85
N LEU A 374 14.26 -7.90 -7.31
CA LEU A 374 15.48 -7.97 -8.10
C LEU A 374 15.49 -9.14 -9.10
N ASN A 375 14.77 -10.23 -8.87
CA ASN A 375 14.67 -11.35 -9.81
C ASN A 375 13.88 -10.96 -11.05
N VAL A 376 12.77 -10.21 -10.87
CA VAL A 376 11.99 -9.64 -11.97
C VAL A 376 12.87 -8.68 -12.78
N LEU A 377 13.57 -7.77 -12.11
CA LEU A 377 14.47 -6.83 -12.78
C LEU A 377 15.60 -7.55 -13.52
N GLN A 378 16.13 -8.64 -12.96
CA GLN A 378 17.15 -9.47 -13.61
C GLN A 378 16.61 -10.17 -14.86
N LYS A 379 15.37 -10.66 -14.85
CA LYS A 379 14.69 -11.20 -16.04
C LYS A 379 14.51 -10.14 -17.12
N PHE A 380 14.12 -8.91 -16.74
CA PHE A 380 14.01 -7.79 -17.67
C PHE A 380 15.37 -7.47 -18.32
N ILE A 381 16.46 -7.44 -17.56
CA ILE A 381 17.83 -7.24 -18.09
C ILE A 381 18.19 -8.36 -19.08
N GLY A 382 17.90 -9.61 -18.73
CA GLY A 382 18.11 -10.76 -19.61
C GLY A 382 19.58 -11.08 -19.88
N HIS A 383 20.50 -10.68 -19.00
CA HIS A 383 21.94 -10.91 -19.10
C HIS A 383 22.54 -11.24 -17.74
N SER A 384 23.34 -12.31 -17.63
CA SER A 384 23.86 -12.81 -16.34
C SER A 384 24.95 -11.92 -15.72
N GLU A 385 25.72 -11.21 -16.55
CA GLU A 385 26.81 -10.36 -16.09
C GLU A 385 26.35 -8.94 -15.72
N ILE A 386 25.13 -8.56 -16.11
CA ILE A 386 24.54 -7.25 -15.75
C ILE A 386 23.53 -7.49 -14.64
N ARG A 387 23.80 -6.92 -13.47
CA ARG A 387 22.92 -7.01 -12.31
C ARG A 387 22.00 -5.79 -12.23
N PRO A 388 20.78 -5.93 -11.69
CA PRO A 388 19.96 -4.78 -11.30
C PRO A 388 20.75 -3.86 -10.36
N LEU A 389 20.69 -2.56 -10.60
CA LEU A 389 21.28 -1.56 -9.73
C LEU A 389 20.30 -1.24 -8.60
N GLN A 390 20.77 -1.07 -7.38
CA GLN A 390 19.90 -0.75 -6.25
C GLN A 390 20.28 0.60 -5.64
N ALA A 391 19.40 1.59 -5.83
CA ALA A 391 19.55 2.92 -5.26
C ALA A 391 18.72 3.02 -3.98
N ASN A 392 19.39 3.13 -2.84
CA ASN A 392 18.74 3.28 -1.54
C ASN A 392 18.72 4.74 -1.04
N ASN A 393 19.22 5.68 -1.85
CA ASN A 393 19.21 7.11 -1.57
C ASN A 393 19.27 7.97 -2.84
N PRO A 394 18.95 9.28 -2.74
CA PRO A 394 18.87 10.17 -3.90
C PRO A 394 20.20 10.31 -4.66
N GLU A 395 21.32 10.33 -3.95
CA GLU A 395 22.66 10.50 -4.52
C GLU A 395 23.03 9.29 -5.38
N THR A 396 22.77 8.08 -4.88
CA THR A 396 23.01 6.83 -5.60
C THR A 396 22.08 6.70 -6.80
N LEU A 397 20.81 7.08 -6.66
CA LEU A 397 19.86 7.12 -7.78
C LEU A 397 20.36 8.03 -8.89
N THR A 398 20.77 9.26 -8.53
CA THR A 398 21.34 10.24 -9.47
C THR A 398 22.56 9.67 -10.20
N ARG A 399 23.45 9.01 -9.47
CA ARG A 399 24.65 8.38 -10.05
C ARG A 399 24.31 7.29 -11.06
N TYR A 400 23.37 6.41 -10.73
CA TYR A 400 22.95 5.33 -11.62
C TYR A 400 22.20 5.82 -12.86
N ILE A 401 21.33 6.82 -12.73
CA ILE A 401 20.67 7.44 -13.89
C ILE A 401 21.70 8.13 -14.78
N LYS A 402 22.66 8.86 -14.21
CA LYS A 402 23.78 9.47 -14.98
C LYS A 402 24.59 8.42 -15.72
N TRP A 403 24.93 7.30 -15.08
CA TRP A 403 25.67 6.21 -15.72
C TRP A 403 24.86 5.54 -16.86
N ALA A 404 23.60 5.20 -16.61
CA ALA A 404 22.73 4.55 -17.60
C ALA A 404 22.45 5.47 -18.81
N SER A 405 22.36 6.77 -18.59
CA SER A 405 22.12 7.76 -19.65
C SER A 405 23.36 8.14 -20.45
N THR A 406 24.57 7.80 -19.99
CA THR A 406 25.83 8.21 -20.64
C THR A 406 26.65 7.02 -21.12
N ALA A 407 27.12 6.18 -20.20
CA ALA A 407 28.02 5.07 -20.50
C ALA A 407 27.33 4.01 -21.37
N VAL A 408 26.10 3.64 -21.02
CA VAL A 408 25.30 2.66 -21.78
C VAL A 408 24.90 3.22 -23.13
N LEU A 409 24.51 4.50 -23.18
CA LEU A 409 24.20 5.18 -24.43
C LEU A 409 25.39 5.20 -25.39
N LYS A 410 26.57 5.58 -24.90
CA LYS A 410 27.81 5.62 -25.67
C LYS A 410 28.21 4.24 -26.18
N ALA A 411 28.06 3.19 -25.36
CA ALA A 411 28.32 1.82 -25.76
C ALA A 411 27.37 1.37 -26.88
N ALA A 412 26.06 1.66 -26.74
CA ALA A 412 25.04 1.26 -27.72
C ALA A 412 25.14 2.03 -29.05
N SER A 413 25.69 3.25 -29.04
CA SER A 413 25.88 4.07 -30.23
C SER A 413 27.23 3.91 -30.92
N SER A 414 28.13 3.06 -30.39
CA SER A 414 29.48 2.86 -30.94
C SER A 414 29.47 1.93 -32.17
N PRO A 415 30.29 2.20 -33.22
CA PRO A 415 30.36 1.34 -34.40
C PRO A 415 30.81 -0.09 -34.10
N ALA A 416 30.23 -1.08 -34.79
CA ALA A 416 30.50 -2.51 -34.60
C ALA A 416 31.98 -2.91 -34.77
N SER A 417 32.77 -2.13 -35.53
CA SER A 417 34.21 -2.35 -35.72
C SER A 417 35.05 -2.15 -34.44
N GLN A 418 34.53 -1.46 -33.41
CA GLN A 418 35.19 -1.33 -32.10
C GLN A 418 34.67 -2.35 -31.06
N ALA A 419 33.47 -2.92 -31.27
CA ALA A 419 32.88 -3.91 -30.36
C ALA A 419 33.47 -5.32 -30.53
N ALA A 420 33.91 -5.67 -31.75
CA ALA A 420 34.45 -7.00 -32.06
C ALA A 420 35.81 -7.32 -31.42
N THR A 421 36.55 -6.31 -30.95
CA THR A 421 37.88 -6.49 -30.33
C THR A 421 37.84 -6.77 -28.82
N ALA A 422 36.67 -6.67 -28.16
CA ALA A 422 36.59 -6.65 -26.69
C ALA A 422 36.02 -7.92 -26.04
N SER A 423 35.26 -8.79 -26.73
CA SER A 423 34.66 -9.97 -26.09
C SER A 423 34.35 -11.06 -27.11
N GLY A 424 34.92 -12.26 -26.94
CA GLY A 424 34.72 -13.44 -27.80
C GLY A 424 33.33 -14.07 -27.76
N ALA A 425 32.31 -13.33 -27.31
CA ALA A 425 30.91 -13.71 -27.33
C ALA A 425 30.14 -12.75 -28.26
N LYS A 426 29.12 -13.26 -28.96
CA LYS A 426 28.23 -12.47 -29.83
C LYS A 426 27.34 -11.52 -29.01
N VAL A 427 27.93 -10.53 -28.35
CA VAL A 427 27.21 -9.46 -27.66
C VAL A 427 27.15 -8.26 -28.61
N ASN A 428 25.94 -7.74 -28.85
CA ASN A 428 25.71 -6.70 -29.85
C ASN A 428 26.16 -5.29 -29.36
N VAL A 429 26.49 -5.15 -28.07
CA VAL A 429 26.94 -3.92 -27.40
C VAL A 429 27.97 -4.28 -26.30
N PRO A 430 29.09 -3.54 -26.14
CA PRO A 430 30.06 -3.78 -25.06
C PRO A 430 29.42 -3.70 -23.67
N ILE A 431 29.82 -4.60 -22.76
CA ILE A 431 29.37 -4.57 -21.37
C ILE A 431 30.07 -3.40 -20.66
N VAL A 432 29.28 -2.52 -20.07
CA VAL A 432 29.74 -1.38 -19.27
C VAL A 432 29.57 -1.69 -17.80
N THR A 433 30.61 -1.44 -17.00
CA THR A 433 30.57 -1.65 -15.55
C THR A 433 29.85 -0.50 -14.86
N PRO A 434 28.88 -0.75 -13.97
CA PRO A 434 28.24 0.29 -13.19
C PRO A 434 29.18 0.87 -12.12
N PRO A 435 28.93 2.10 -11.64
CA PRO A 435 29.71 2.69 -10.57
C PRO A 435 29.50 1.92 -9.25
N THR A 436 30.58 1.73 -8.49
CA THR A 436 30.54 1.04 -7.19
C THR A 436 29.69 1.83 -6.18
N PRO A 437 28.82 1.17 -5.39
CA PRO A 437 28.13 1.83 -4.29
C PRO A 437 29.14 2.22 -3.20
N GLU A 438 29.03 3.43 -2.65
CA GLU A 438 29.76 3.81 -1.43
C GLU A 438 29.05 3.24 -0.18
N PRO A 439 29.78 2.95 0.91
CA PRO A 439 29.14 2.53 2.16
C PRO A 439 28.25 3.64 2.70
N SER A 440 26.94 3.44 2.66
CA SER A 440 25.95 4.38 3.19
C SER A 440 25.93 4.38 4.72
N SER A 441 25.85 5.58 5.33
CA SER A 441 25.60 5.72 6.76
C SER A 441 24.14 5.36 7.09
N VAL A 442 23.84 4.90 8.31
CA VAL A 442 22.49 4.42 8.71
C VAL A 442 21.43 5.52 8.60
N THR A 443 21.83 6.79 8.53
CA THR A 443 20.96 7.95 8.39
C THR A 443 20.64 8.32 6.93
N ASP A 444 21.31 7.71 5.95
CA ASP A 444 21.23 8.05 4.51
C ASP A 444 20.52 6.98 3.67
N VAL A 445 19.55 6.25 4.24
CA VAL A 445 18.87 5.11 3.60
C VAL A 445 17.35 5.33 3.62
N TRP A 446 16.68 5.10 2.48
CA TRP A 446 15.24 5.34 2.27
C TRP A 446 14.29 4.48 3.08
#